data_AF-A0A841H1K3-F1
#
_entry.id   AF-A0A841H1K3-F1
#
_cell.length_a   1.000
_cell.length_b   1.000
_cell.length_c   1.000
_cell.angle_alpha   90.00
_cell.angle_beta   90.00
_cell.angle_gamma   90.00
#
_symmetry.space_group_name_H-M   'P 1'
#
loop_
_entity.id
_entity.type
_entity.pdbx_description
1 polymer ?
#
loop_
_entity_poly.entity_id
_entity_poly.type
_entity_poly.pdbx_seq_one_letter_code
_entity_poly.pdbx_strand_id
1 'polypeptide(L)'
;MSDPQKTVVLDLAKHTQLLARIFSGDEWGERTRRDARLDRYDEDPHTRVFIVLPTDTLCLSSSFIRGMLGPSVRALGNECYAKFHVVAGAEKSEYFNQVIRTELEELLAGPSEFRRAVKRRAESGKHDRSTDADHNNSSWY
;
A
#
# COMPACT_ATOMS: atom_id res chain seq x y z
N MET A 1 -7.58 31.60 -5.44
CA MET A 1 -6.58 31.45 -4.37
C MET A 1 -6.85 30.09 -3.75
N SER A 2 -5.96 29.12 -3.91
CA SER A 2 -6.17 27.79 -3.32
C SER A 2 -6.06 27.90 -1.80
N ASP A 3 -7.07 27.42 -1.08
CA ASP A 3 -7.01 27.37 0.39
C ASP A 3 -5.77 26.60 0.86
N PRO A 4 -5.08 27.07 1.91
CA PRO A 4 -3.92 26.38 2.44
C PRO A 4 -4.35 24.99 2.94
N GLN A 5 -3.83 23.94 2.30
CA GLN A 5 -4.06 22.58 2.76
C GLN A 5 -3.41 22.36 4.12
N LYS A 6 -4.23 21.97 5.10
CA LYS A 6 -3.76 21.58 6.42
C LYS A 6 -2.99 20.27 6.30
N THR A 7 -1.81 20.22 6.90
CA THR A 7 -0.95 19.03 6.85
C THR A 7 -0.82 18.41 8.23
N VAL A 8 -1.07 17.11 8.33
CA VAL A 8 -0.92 16.31 9.55
C VAL A 8 0.13 15.24 9.33
N VAL A 9 1.01 15.05 10.31
CA VAL A 9 2.06 14.04 10.28
C VAL A 9 1.74 12.95 11.30
N LEU A 10 1.57 11.72 10.82
CA LEU A 10 1.37 10.52 11.62
C LEU A 10 2.70 9.76 11.68
N ASP A 11 3.37 9.83 12.83
CA ASP A 11 4.64 9.16 13.05
C ASP A 11 4.43 7.76 13.61
N LEU A 12 4.60 6.74 12.76
CA LEU A 12 4.42 5.34 13.16
C LEU A 12 5.44 4.89 14.21
N ALA A 13 6.52 5.65 14.43
CA ALA A 13 7.44 5.38 15.52
C ALA A 13 6.74 5.41 16.90
N LYS A 14 5.66 6.18 17.02
CA LYS A 14 4.94 6.37 18.29
C LYS A 14 3.96 5.25 18.59
N HIS A 15 3.73 4.34 17.63
CA HIS A 15 2.68 3.32 17.67
C HIS A 15 3.23 1.89 17.72
N THR A 16 4.53 1.71 17.97
CA THR A 16 5.15 0.39 18.12
C THR A 16 6.03 0.32 19.37
N GLN A 17 6.05 -0.85 20.00
CA GLN A 17 6.79 -1.12 21.24
C GLN A 17 8.11 -1.86 21.02
N LEU A 18 8.41 -2.26 19.79
CA LEU A 18 9.54 -3.13 19.47
C LEU A 18 10.73 -2.34 18.93
N LEU A 19 11.94 -2.81 19.28
CA LEU A 19 13.22 -2.31 18.75
C LEU A 19 13.32 -2.47 17.23
N ALA A 20 12.74 -3.53 16.68
CA ALA A 20 12.52 -3.71 15.26
C ALA A 20 11.05 -3.40 14.95
N ARG A 21 10.81 -2.39 14.11
CA ARG A 21 9.45 -1.90 13.88
C ARG A 21 8.77 -2.75 12.82
N ILE A 22 8.05 -3.75 13.30
CA ILE A 22 7.17 -4.62 12.51
C ILE A 22 5.74 -4.12 12.72
N PHE A 23 5.11 -3.70 11.64
CA PHE A 23 3.71 -3.24 11.63
C PHE A 23 2.86 -4.32 10.98
N SER A 24 2.18 -5.12 11.80
CA SER A 24 1.41 -6.26 11.34
C SER A 24 0.11 -6.47 12.09
N GLY A 25 -0.90 -6.97 11.38
CA GLY A 25 -2.19 -7.35 11.95
C GLY A 25 -3.24 -6.24 11.91
N ASP A 26 -4.48 -6.60 11.58
CA ASP A 26 -5.59 -5.65 11.44
C ASP A 26 -5.85 -4.91 12.76
N GLU A 27 -5.86 -5.62 13.90
CA GLU A 27 -6.10 -5.03 15.23
C GLU A 27 -5.10 -3.90 15.57
N TRP A 28 -3.83 -4.07 15.21
CA TRP A 28 -2.80 -3.05 15.42
C TRP A 28 -2.96 -1.87 14.46
N GLY A 29 -3.35 -2.13 13.22
CA GLY A 29 -3.70 -1.07 12.27
C GLY A 29 -4.88 -0.23 12.76
N GLU A 30 -5.95 -0.88 13.24
CA GLU A 30 -7.14 -0.22 13.80
C GLU A 30 -6.81 0.56 15.08
N ARG A 31 -5.95 0.02 15.95
CA ARG A 31 -5.47 0.75 17.11
C ARG A 31 -4.70 2.01 16.71
N THR A 32 -3.76 1.88 15.77
CA THR A 32 -2.98 3.02 15.26
C THR A 32 -3.89 4.08 14.67
N ARG A 33 -4.91 3.67 13.91
CA ARG A 33 -5.95 4.56 13.37
C ARG A 33 -6.65 5.37 14.45
N ARG A 34 -7.11 4.71 15.52
CA ARG A 34 -7.80 5.35 16.65
C ARG A 34 -6.88 6.31 17.39
N ASP A 35 -5.66 5.88 17.71
CA ASP A 35 -4.68 6.69 18.43
C ASP A 35 -4.33 7.96 17.64
N ALA A 36 -4.20 7.84 16.32
CA ALA A 36 -3.93 8.96 15.43
C ALA A 36 -5.18 9.78 15.04
N ARG A 37 -6.38 9.32 15.43
CA ARG A 37 -7.67 9.96 15.14
C ARG A 37 -7.92 10.17 13.64
N LEU A 38 -7.59 9.18 12.81
CA LEU A 38 -7.71 9.31 11.34
C LEU A 38 -9.14 9.57 10.87
N ASP A 39 -10.16 9.07 11.59
CA ASP A 39 -11.57 9.33 11.25
C ASP A 39 -11.88 10.83 11.16
N ARG A 40 -11.30 11.64 12.04
CA ARG A 40 -11.48 13.10 12.03
C ARG A 40 -10.87 13.75 10.80
N TYR A 41 -9.76 13.21 10.30
CA TYR A 41 -9.10 13.77 9.13
C TYR A 41 -9.79 13.33 7.85
N ASP A 42 -10.38 12.15 7.82
CA ASP A 42 -11.18 11.69 6.68
C ASP A 42 -12.37 12.63 6.42
N GLU A 43 -13.02 13.13 7.47
CA GLU A 43 -14.13 14.08 7.38
C GLU A 43 -13.72 15.49 6.88
N ASP A 44 -12.45 15.86 6.99
CA ASP A 44 -11.95 17.18 6.60
C ASP A 44 -11.31 17.14 5.19
N PRO A 45 -11.96 17.70 4.15
CA PRO A 45 -11.45 17.67 2.78
C PRO A 45 -10.18 18.52 2.57
N HIS A 46 -9.85 19.40 3.50
CA HIS A 46 -8.68 20.28 3.40
C HIS A 46 -7.45 19.72 4.12
N THR A 47 -7.55 18.56 4.76
CA THR A 47 -6.44 17.94 5.48
C THR A 47 -5.74 16.86 4.63
N ARG A 48 -4.42 16.99 4.47
CA ARG A 48 -3.52 15.93 3.99
C ARG A 48 -2.82 15.24 5.15
N VAL A 49 -2.66 13.92 5.05
CA VAL A 49 -2.03 13.09 6.07
C VAL A 49 -0.75 12.46 5.52
N PHE A 50 0.37 12.73 6.17
CA PHE A 50 1.66 12.10 5.90
C PHE A 50 1.94 11.03 6.95
N ILE A 51 2.02 9.78 6.51
CA ILE A 51 2.37 8.63 7.33
C ILE A 51 3.89 8.47 7.25
N VAL A 52 4.56 8.70 8.38
CA VAL A 52 6.01 8.57 8.49
C VAL A 52 6.35 7.18 9.01
N LEU A 53 7.04 6.42 8.16
CA LEU A 53 7.61 5.13 8.52
C LEU A 53 9.04 5.32 9.04
N PRO A 54 9.35 4.77 10.22
CA PRO A 54 10.72 4.77 10.73
C PRO A 54 11.69 4.05 9.80
N THR A 55 12.95 4.48 9.77
CA THR A 55 13.98 3.95 8.86
C THR A 55 14.36 2.49 9.16
N ASP A 56 14.22 2.11 10.43
CA ASP A 56 14.42 0.77 10.98
C ASP A 56 13.20 -0.15 10.81
N THR A 57 12.16 0.30 10.08
CA THR A 57 11.02 -0.57 9.75
C THR A 57 11.51 -1.79 8.96
N LEU A 58 11.19 -2.97 9.48
CA LEU A 58 11.52 -4.24 8.85
C LEU A 58 10.36 -4.79 8.03
N CYS A 59 9.13 -4.55 8.46
CA CYS A 59 7.94 -5.12 7.83
C CYS A 59 6.73 -4.21 8.04
N LEU A 60 5.94 -4.08 6.96
CA LEU A 60 4.62 -3.46 6.95
C LEU A 60 3.69 -4.42 6.21
N SER A 61 2.78 -5.08 6.93
CA SER A 61 1.89 -6.07 6.33
C SER A 61 0.64 -5.44 5.72
N SER A 62 0.09 -6.11 4.70
CA SER A 62 -1.24 -5.79 4.14
C SER A 62 -2.34 -5.67 5.19
N SER A 63 -2.39 -6.61 6.16
CA SER A 63 -3.37 -6.56 7.25
C SER A 63 -3.23 -5.32 8.12
N PHE A 64 -2.01 -4.88 8.42
CA PHE A 64 -1.83 -3.62 9.14
C PHE A 64 -2.36 -2.42 8.34
N ILE A 65 -2.02 -2.34 7.06
CA ILE A 65 -2.47 -1.27 6.16
C ILE A 65 -3.99 -1.27 6.07
N ARG A 66 -4.61 -2.44 5.95
CA ARG A 66 -6.06 -2.61 5.89
C ARG A 66 -6.76 -2.19 7.18
N GLY A 67 -6.25 -2.61 8.33
CA GLY A 67 -6.77 -2.15 9.62
C GLY A 67 -6.67 -0.64 9.78
N MET A 68 -5.57 -0.04 9.33
CA MET A 68 -5.32 1.40 9.47
C MET A 68 -6.11 2.26 8.47
N LEU A 69 -6.08 1.91 7.19
CA LEU A 69 -6.58 2.73 6.07
C LEU A 69 -7.87 2.19 5.44
N GLY A 70 -8.25 0.94 5.72
CA GLY A 70 -9.47 0.33 5.18
C GLY A 70 -10.72 1.18 5.40
N PRO A 71 -10.97 1.74 6.60
CA PRO A 71 -12.10 2.65 6.80
C PRO A 71 -11.98 3.96 5.99
N SER A 72 -10.77 4.54 5.85
CA SER A 72 -10.53 5.72 5.00
C SER A 72 -10.86 5.43 3.54
N VAL A 73 -10.45 4.25 3.02
CA VAL A 73 -10.78 3.83 1.65
C VAL A 73 -12.28 3.72 1.45
N ARG A 74 -13.01 3.15 2.41
CA ARG A 74 -14.48 3.04 2.33
C ARG A 74 -15.17 4.39 2.39
N ALA A 75 -14.64 5.33 3.17
CA ALA A 75 -15.24 6.66 3.34
C ALA A 75 -14.92 7.60 2.16
N LEU A 76 -13.68 7.58 1.66
CA LEU A 76 -13.16 8.54 0.68
C LEU A 76 -13.13 8.00 -0.75
N GLY A 77 -13.16 6.68 -0.92
CA GLY A 77 -12.95 6.05 -2.22
C GLY A 77 -11.62 6.47 -2.85
N ASN A 78 -11.67 6.83 -4.13
CA ASN A 78 -10.48 7.20 -4.91
C ASN A 78 -9.75 8.43 -4.37
N GLU A 79 -10.41 9.29 -3.59
CA GLU A 79 -9.77 10.45 -2.97
C GLU A 79 -8.75 10.08 -1.90
N CYS A 80 -8.82 8.84 -1.38
CA CYS A 80 -7.89 8.33 -0.38
C CYS A 80 -6.42 8.46 -0.83
N TYR A 81 -6.11 8.20 -2.10
CA TYR A 81 -4.74 8.34 -2.63
C TYR A 81 -4.19 9.75 -2.63
N ALA A 82 -5.06 10.75 -2.86
CA ALA A 82 -4.66 12.15 -2.87
C ALA A 82 -4.52 12.72 -1.45
N LYS A 83 -5.06 12.00 -0.46
CA LYS A 83 -5.12 12.43 0.94
C LYS A 83 -4.01 11.84 1.80
N PHE A 84 -3.64 10.59 1.53
CA PHE A 84 -2.64 9.85 2.30
C PHE A 84 -1.34 9.67 1.51
N HIS A 85 -0.26 10.18 2.07
CA HIS A 85 1.09 10.02 1.53
C HIS A 85 1.96 9.31 2.55
N VAL A 86 2.85 8.43 2.09
CA VAL A 86 3.76 7.72 2.97
C VAL A 86 5.19 8.15 2.70
N VAL A 87 5.89 8.46 3.78
CA VAL A 87 7.27 8.95 3.77
C VAL A 87 8.08 8.01 4.64
N ALA A 88 9.07 7.34 4.04
CA ALA A 88 10.03 6.54 4.78
C ALA A 88 11.43 7.15 4.64
N GLY A 89 12.36 6.71 5.49
CA GLY A 89 13.78 7.02 5.33
C GLY A 89 14.34 6.62 3.97
N ALA A 90 15.42 7.29 3.58
CA ALA A 90 15.96 7.52 2.23
C ALA A 90 16.03 6.34 1.22
N GLU A 91 15.88 5.08 1.63
CA GLU A 91 16.04 3.93 0.73
C GLU A 91 14.85 2.96 0.70
N LYS A 92 13.93 3.03 1.65
CA LYS A 92 12.83 2.03 1.76
C LYS A 92 11.47 2.55 1.30
N SER A 93 11.38 3.83 0.91
CA SER A 93 10.10 4.52 0.67
C SER A 93 9.33 3.95 -0.52
N GLU A 94 10.00 3.61 -1.62
CA GLU A 94 9.32 3.18 -2.85
C GLU A 94 8.63 1.82 -2.67
N TYR A 95 9.29 0.85 -2.03
CA TYR A 95 8.69 -0.45 -1.74
C TYR A 95 7.45 -0.33 -0.86
N PHE A 96 7.52 0.41 0.25
CA PHE A 96 6.38 0.59 1.14
C PHE A 96 5.24 1.37 0.46
N ASN A 97 5.57 2.39 -0.34
CA ASN A 97 4.59 3.11 -1.14
C ASN A 97 3.89 2.17 -2.13
N GLN A 98 4.62 1.26 -2.76
CA GLN A 98 4.04 0.28 -3.67
C GLN A 98 3.12 -0.71 -2.93
N VAL A 99 3.53 -1.22 -1.76
CA VAL A 99 2.69 -2.13 -0.95
C VAL A 99 1.39 -1.44 -0.54
N ILE A 100 1.48 -0.21 0.00
CA ILE A 100 0.29 0.56 0.38
C ILE A 100 -0.58 0.84 -0.83
N ARG A 101 0.02 1.27 -1.94
CA ARG A 101 -0.73 1.55 -3.15
C ARG A 101 -1.49 0.32 -3.64
N THR A 102 -0.83 -0.83 -3.66
CA THR A 102 -1.41 -2.11 -4.10
C THR A 102 -2.57 -2.51 -3.18
N GLU A 103 -2.38 -2.43 -1.86
CA GLU A 103 -3.44 -2.77 -0.90
C GLU A 103 -4.64 -1.81 -1.00
N LEU A 104 -4.40 -0.51 -1.19
CA LEU A 104 -5.47 0.46 -1.42
C LEU A 104 -6.22 0.17 -2.75
N GLU A 105 -5.50 -0.28 -3.78
CA GLU A 105 -6.05 -0.58 -5.12
C GLU A 105 -6.96 -1.81 -5.00
N GLU A 106 -6.51 -2.81 -4.24
CA GLU A 106 -7.30 -4.01 -3.88
C GLU A 106 -8.56 -3.66 -3.09
N LEU A 107 -8.44 -2.77 -2.11
CA LEU A 107 -9.58 -2.33 -1.28
C LEU A 107 -10.61 -1.54 -2.10
N LEU A 108 -10.15 -0.73 -3.06
CA LEU A 108 -11.02 0.05 -3.95
C LEU A 108 -11.69 -0.80 -5.03
N ALA A 109 -10.98 -1.77 -5.60
CA ALA A 109 -11.54 -2.68 -6.60
C ALA A 109 -12.59 -3.63 -6.01
N GLY A 110 -12.53 -3.88 -4.71
CA GLY A 110 -13.42 -4.82 -4.02
C GLY A 110 -13.11 -6.30 -4.32
N PRO A 111 -13.68 -7.25 -3.55
CA PRO A 111 -13.24 -8.65 -3.53
C PRO A 111 -13.44 -9.42 -4.84
N SER A 112 -14.37 -9.00 -5.71
CA SER A 112 -14.80 -9.71 -6.91
C SER A 112 -14.03 -9.31 -8.18
N GLU A 113 -13.67 -8.03 -8.31
CA GLU A 113 -13.02 -7.48 -9.51
C GLU A 113 -11.52 -7.80 -9.54
N PHE A 114 -10.86 -7.74 -8.37
CA PHE A 114 -9.43 -8.01 -8.26
C PHE A 114 -9.08 -9.47 -8.52
N ARG A 115 -9.87 -10.43 -7.98
CA ARG A 115 -9.67 -11.87 -8.30
C ARG A 115 -9.76 -12.13 -9.80
N ARG A 116 -10.63 -11.41 -10.52
CA ARG A 116 -10.72 -11.48 -11.99
C ARG A 116 -9.54 -10.80 -12.67
N ALA A 117 -9.02 -9.69 -12.14
CA ALA A 117 -7.86 -9.00 -12.69
C ALA A 117 -6.55 -9.79 -12.51
N VAL A 118 -6.31 -10.35 -11.31
CA VAL A 118 -5.15 -11.20 -11.01
C VAL A 118 -5.19 -12.49 -11.83
N LYS A 119 -6.37 -13.13 -11.93
CA LYS A 119 -6.55 -14.32 -12.78
C LYS A 119 -6.21 -14.00 -14.25
N ARG A 120 -6.69 -12.88 -14.78
CA ARG A 120 -6.32 -12.41 -16.13
C ARG A 120 -4.83 -12.18 -16.28
N ARG A 121 -4.16 -11.56 -15.31
CA ARG A 121 -2.71 -11.28 -15.36
C ARG A 121 -1.85 -12.55 -15.28
N ALA A 122 -2.26 -13.53 -14.48
CA ALA A 122 -1.63 -14.84 -14.39
C ALA A 122 -1.84 -15.69 -15.66
N GLU A 123 -2.95 -15.50 -16.36
CA GLU A 123 -3.25 -16.15 -17.64
C GLU A 123 -2.50 -15.49 -18.81
N SER A 124 -2.35 -14.17 -18.82
CA SER A 124 -1.58 -13.43 -19.84
C SER A 124 -0.07 -13.72 -19.78
N GLY A 125 0.49 -14.00 -18.60
CA GLY A 125 1.91 -14.34 -18.45
C GLY A 125 2.31 -15.74 -18.93
N LYS A 126 1.35 -16.59 -19.33
CA LYS A 126 1.61 -17.96 -19.83
C LYS A 126 1.73 -18.06 -21.35
N HIS A 127 1.47 -17.00 -22.11
CA HIS A 127 1.50 -17.04 -23.57
C HIS A 127 2.83 -16.63 -24.20
N ASP A 128 3.84 -16.24 -23.41
CA ASP A 128 5.09 -15.65 -23.91
C ASP A 128 6.33 -16.56 -23.78
N ARG A 129 6.15 -17.89 -23.67
CA ARG A 129 7.26 -18.88 -23.62
C ARG A 129 7.11 -20.02 -24.62
N SER A 130 6.74 -19.71 -25.86
CA SER A 130 6.56 -20.72 -26.91
C SER A 130 6.94 -20.18 -28.28
N THR A 131 8.18 -19.74 -28.46
CA THR A 131 8.90 -19.73 -29.75
C THR A 131 10.34 -19.43 -29.42
N ASP A 132 11.21 -20.42 -29.55
CA ASP A 132 12.65 -20.31 -29.88
C ASP A 132 13.39 -21.54 -29.32
N ALA A 133 13.14 -22.68 -29.95
CA ALA A 133 13.96 -23.87 -29.78
C ALA A 133 14.04 -24.68 -31.09
N ASP A 134 14.33 -24.01 -32.20
CA ASP A 134 14.80 -24.69 -33.41
C ASP A 134 16.32 -24.84 -33.34
N HIS A 135 16.75 -25.98 -32.81
CA HIS A 135 18.15 -26.38 -32.84
C HIS A 135 18.55 -26.83 -34.25
N ASN A 136 19.45 -26.05 -34.80
CA ASN A 136 20.30 -26.28 -35.96
C ASN A 136 20.99 -27.67 -35.89
N ASN A 137 20.58 -28.60 -36.77
CA ASN A 137 21.25 -29.89 -36.95
C ASN A 137 22.37 -29.74 -37.98
N SER A 138 23.58 -29.44 -37.50
CA SER A 138 24.79 -29.40 -38.31
C SER A 138 25.41 -30.81 -38.38
N SER A 139 25.44 -31.32 -39.62
CA SER A 139 26.33 -32.35 -40.16
C SER A 139 27.67 -32.45 -39.45
N TRP A 140 28.08 -33.66 -39.04
CA TRP A 140 29.45 -34.17 -39.17
C TRP A 140 29.44 -35.72 -39.09
N TYR A 141 30.13 -36.32 -40.07
CA TYR A 141 30.47 -37.74 -40.30
C TYR A 141 29.41 -38.64 -40.96
#